data_AF-A0A0G4EQK7-F1
#
_entry.id   AF-A0A0G4EQK7-F1
#
_cell.length_a   1.000
_cell.length_b   1.000
_cell.length_c   1.000
_cell.angle_alpha   90.00
_cell.angle_beta   90.00
_cell.angle_gamma   90.00
#
_symmetry.space_group_name_H-M   'P 1'
#
loop_
_entity.id
_entity.type
_entity.pdbx_description
1 polymer ?
#
loop_
_entity_poly.entity_id
_entity_poly.type
_entity_poly.pdbx_seq_one_letter_code
_entity_poly.pdbx_strand_id
1 'polypeptide(L)'
;MTPLPPSLVLLLGVTASYAYVPGPSSFLRSGRVGPGRFEGTKLHQQPPTAATQTHATTRMTPEAKYRVAVIGGGPAGASAAEIFAENGDMVETFMVERKMDNCKPCGGAIPLCMVEEFNLPENIVDRKVRKMKMISPSNREVDVGKTLLPHEYIGMTRREVLDKFMRDRAVEKGAVAINGLVTKVDLPESSDSGRYVIHLKNFDKGDKGTGVSETLEVDMIIGADGANSRVAKSIGAGEYNYAIAFQERIKIPDEQMKYYEELAEMYVGDDVSPDFYAWVFPKYDHVGVGTGTVINRPAIKEYQKAIRDRAAERLRGGELLKVEAHPIPEHYRPKRVVGRVALVGDAAGYVTKCSGEGIYFAAKSGRMAAEEIMGVMKATGRLPTEQEIKDTYLKKYDRAYGPTYTVLDLLQKVFYTNNAAREAFVELCEDDYVQKVTFDSYLYKKVQGNDPLSDIGLLFKTIGSLIRGNVYAPPDKTISNPVESKKRLGSTVPA
;
A
#
# COMPACT_ATOMS: atom_id res chain seq x y z
N MET A 1 -35.94 -16.39 9.03
CA MET A 1 -35.11 -16.99 7.97
C MET A 1 -35.43 -16.28 6.67
N THR A 2 -34.61 -15.32 6.28
CA THR A 2 -34.64 -14.71 4.94
C THR A 2 -33.64 -15.48 4.06
N PRO A 3 -34.01 -15.90 2.84
CA PRO A 3 -33.08 -16.60 1.96
C PRO A 3 -31.92 -15.67 1.57
N LEU A 4 -30.72 -16.24 1.44
CA LEU A 4 -29.54 -15.54 0.95
C LEU A 4 -29.83 -14.91 -0.43
N PRO A 5 -29.36 -13.68 -0.70
CA PRO A 5 -29.64 -13.00 -1.95
C PRO A 5 -28.99 -13.74 -3.15
N PRO A 6 -29.66 -13.80 -4.32
CA PRO A 6 -29.15 -14.42 -5.55
C PRO A 6 -27.77 -13.91 -6.02
N SER A 7 -27.33 -12.75 -5.51
CA SER A 7 -26.01 -12.16 -5.78
C SER A 7 -24.83 -12.97 -5.21
N LEU A 8 -25.04 -13.80 -4.17
CA LEU A 8 -24.00 -14.69 -3.62
C LEU A 8 -23.72 -15.89 -4.53
N VAL A 9 -24.73 -16.33 -5.30
CA VAL A 9 -24.69 -17.47 -6.23
C VAL A 9 -23.89 -17.14 -7.49
N LEU A 10 -23.93 -15.88 -7.94
CA LEU A 10 -23.11 -15.43 -9.06
C LEU A 10 -21.63 -15.27 -8.66
N LEU A 11 -21.32 -14.85 -7.43
CA LEU A 11 -20.01 -14.28 -7.16
C LEU A 11 -18.87 -15.29 -7.00
N LEU A 12 -19.17 -16.47 -6.47
CA LEU A 12 -18.19 -17.54 -6.38
C LEU A 12 -18.00 -18.29 -7.70
N GLY A 13 -18.89 -18.09 -8.69
CA GLY A 13 -18.75 -18.61 -10.06
C GLY A 13 -18.28 -17.57 -11.10
N VAL A 14 -18.32 -16.27 -10.82
CA VAL A 14 -18.05 -15.20 -11.79
C VAL A 14 -16.61 -14.65 -11.71
N THR A 15 -15.85 -14.93 -10.65
CA THR A 15 -14.39 -14.70 -10.66
C THR A 15 -13.65 -15.50 -11.74
N ALA A 16 -14.29 -16.54 -12.30
CA ALA A 16 -13.69 -17.49 -13.23
C ALA A 16 -13.70 -17.12 -14.73
N SER A 17 -14.29 -16.00 -15.17
CA SER A 17 -14.51 -15.77 -16.62
C SER A 17 -14.08 -14.42 -17.20
N TYR A 18 -13.54 -13.46 -16.44
CA TYR A 18 -13.18 -12.16 -17.03
C TYR A 18 -11.91 -11.54 -16.43
N ALA A 19 -10.74 -11.85 -17.02
CA ALA A 19 -9.59 -10.93 -17.14
C ALA A 19 -8.42 -11.58 -17.90
N TYR A 20 -8.58 -11.85 -19.21
CA TYR A 20 -7.41 -12.08 -20.07
C TYR A 20 -6.91 -10.74 -20.62
N VAL A 21 -5.67 -10.37 -20.29
CA VAL A 21 -4.93 -9.30 -20.96
C VAL A 21 -3.60 -9.91 -21.43
N PRO A 22 -3.39 -10.13 -22.74
CA PRO A 22 -2.11 -10.60 -23.24
C PRO A 22 -1.08 -9.46 -23.11
N GLY A 23 0.05 -9.74 -22.46
CA GLY A 23 1.23 -8.88 -22.51
C GLY A 23 1.93 -8.99 -23.88
N PRO A 24 2.63 -7.94 -24.35
CA PRO A 24 3.39 -8.01 -25.58
C PRO A 24 4.62 -8.92 -25.39
N SER A 25 4.81 -9.85 -26.32
CA SER A 25 5.97 -10.73 -26.43
C SER A 25 7.19 -9.97 -26.94
N SER A 26 8.27 -9.95 -26.16
CA SER A 26 9.59 -9.54 -26.64
C SER A 26 10.54 -10.74 -26.64
N PHE A 27 10.95 -11.11 -27.85
CA PHE A 27 12.01 -12.08 -28.13
C PHE A 27 13.36 -11.54 -27.62
N LEU A 28 14.02 -12.25 -26.71
CA LEU A 28 15.44 -12.04 -26.41
C LEU A 28 16.24 -13.28 -26.86
N ARG A 29 17.07 -13.06 -27.88
CA ARG A 29 18.07 -14.00 -28.38
C ARG A 29 19.19 -14.15 -27.35
N SER A 30 19.57 -15.39 -27.10
CA SER A 30 20.70 -15.78 -26.26
C SER A 30 22.05 -15.52 -26.96
N GLY A 31 22.93 -14.78 -26.29
CA GLY A 31 24.35 -14.69 -26.62
C GLY A 31 25.17 -15.20 -25.45
N ARG A 32 25.87 -16.33 -25.64
CA ARG A 32 26.80 -16.93 -24.67
C ARG A 32 28.09 -16.10 -24.59
N VAL A 33 28.56 -15.81 -23.38
CA VAL A 33 29.94 -15.38 -23.11
C VAL A 33 30.51 -16.29 -22.01
N GLY A 34 31.68 -16.90 -22.28
CA GLY A 34 32.33 -17.90 -21.44
C GLY A 34 33.08 -17.34 -20.22
N PRO A 35 33.63 -18.22 -19.37
CA PRO A 35 34.07 -17.86 -18.02
C PRO A 35 35.52 -17.34 -18.00
N GLY A 36 35.73 -16.17 -17.41
CA GLY A 36 37.04 -15.63 -17.05
C GLY A 36 37.40 -15.95 -15.60
N ARG A 37 38.62 -16.45 -15.40
CA ARG A 37 39.23 -16.89 -14.13
C ARG A 37 39.19 -15.84 -13.02
N PHE A 38 38.93 -16.30 -11.80
CA PHE A 38 39.22 -15.62 -10.54
C PHE A 38 40.66 -15.91 -10.11
N GLU A 39 41.46 -14.87 -9.89
CA GLU A 39 42.65 -14.91 -9.03
C GLU A 39 42.43 -14.01 -7.82
N GLY A 40 42.61 -14.58 -6.64
CA GLY A 40 42.38 -13.92 -5.37
C GLY A 40 43.54 -13.03 -4.97
N THR A 41 43.21 -11.85 -4.44
CA THR A 41 44.16 -11.07 -3.65
C THR A 41 43.47 -10.58 -2.38
N LYS A 42 44.00 -11.00 -1.23
CA LYS A 42 43.62 -10.52 0.10
C LYS A 42 44.00 -9.04 0.21
N LEU A 43 43.07 -8.19 0.64
CA LEU A 43 43.38 -6.82 1.06
C LEU A 43 42.80 -6.55 2.45
N HIS A 44 43.68 -6.02 3.29
CA HIS A 44 43.49 -5.63 4.68
C HIS A 44 42.32 -4.65 4.87
N GLN A 45 41.56 -4.87 5.93
CA GLN A 45 40.58 -3.91 6.44
C GLN A 45 41.32 -2.78 7.19
N GLN A 46 41.14 -1.54 6.73
CA GLN A 46 41.34 -0.32 7.51
C GLN A 46 39.97 0.29 7.85
N PRO A 47 39.81 0.93 9.02
CA PRO A 47 38.52 1.49 9.46
C PRO A 47 38.14 2.72 8.62
N PRO A 48 36.82 2.99 8.42
CA PRO A 48 36.38 4.06 7.54
C PRO A 48 36.60 5.44 8.19
N THR A 49 37.44 6.25 7.56
CA THR A 49 37.56 7.69 7.78
C THR A 49 36.26 8.40 7.40
N ALA A 50 35.83 9.35 8.24
CA ALA A 50 34.65 10.18 8.04
C ALA A 50 34.65 10.86 6.67
N ALA A 51 33.67 10.52 5.83
CA ALA A 51 33.45 11.18 4.54
C ALA A 51 32.69 12.49 4.76
N THR A 52 33.40 13.59 4.55
CA THR A 52 32.86 14.95 4.47
C THR A 52 31.80 15.01 3.37
N GLN A 53 30.58 15.44 3.72
CA GLN A 53 29.51 15.71 2.76
C GLN A 53 29.95 16.84 1.83
N THR A 54 30.37 16.51 0.61
CA THR A 54 30.53 17.48 -0.46
C THR A 54 29.14 17.82 -1.01
N HIS A 55 28.69 19.06 -0.77
CA HIS A 55 27.51 19.63 -1.41
C HIS A 55 27.60 19.45 -2.92
N ALA A 56 26.67 18.70 -3.49
CA ALA A 56 26.47 18.63 -4.93
C ALA A 56 26.00 20.00 -5.41
N THR A 57 26.91 20.77 -6.00
CA THR A 57 26.57 21.95 -6.78
C THR A 57 25.67 21.53 -7.92
N THR A 58 24.46 22.10 -7.95
CA THR A 58 23.44 21.98 -8.99
C THR A 58 24.06 22.11 -10.38
N ARG A 59 24.29 20.98 -11.06
CA ARG A 59 24.45 21.00 -12.51
C ARG A 59 23.06 21.30 -13.07
N MET A 60 22.83 22.56 -13.41
CA MET A 60 21.71 22.92 -14.27
C MET A 60 21.88 22.13 -15.57
N THR A 61 21.02 21.15 -15.78
CA THR A 61 20.89 20.49 -17.08
C THR A 61 20.35 21.50 -18.08
N PRO A 62 20.72 21.40 -19.37
CA PRO A 62 20.15 22.25 -20.43
C PRO A 62 18.63 22.25 -20.33
N GLU A 63 18.02 23.44 -20.32
CA GLU A 63 16.65 23.75 -19.88
C GLU A 63 15.65 22.61 -20.16
N ALA A 64 15.38 21.79 -19.14
CA ALA A 64 14.30 20.82 -19.23
C ALA A 64 13.00 21.55 -19.59
N LYS A 65 12.31 21.03 -20.61
CA LYS A 65 11.19 21.73 -21.25
C LYS A 65 10.01 21.96 -20.30
N TYR A 66 9.80 21.06 -19.34
CA TYR A 66 8.67 21.08 -18.42
C TYR A 66 9.11 20.83 -16.98
N ARG A 67 8.36 21.36 -16.02
CA ARG A 67 8.58 21.21 -14.59
C ARG A 67 7.45 20.39 -13.99
N VAL A 68 7.79 19.30 -13.30
CA VAL A 68 6.83 18.42 -12.62
C VAL A 68 7.11 18.42 -11.13
N ALA A 69 6.08 18.67 -10.32
CA ALA A 69 6.19 18.48 -8.88
C ALA A 69 5.49 17.19 -8.44
N VAL A 70 6.19 16.38 -7.66
CA VAL A 70 5.66 15.24 -6.95
C VAL A 70 5.56 15.58 -5.47
N ILE A 71 4.33 15.66 -4.96
CA ILE A 71 4.07 16.10 -3.58
C ILE A 71 3.88 14.88 -2.70
N GLY A 72 4.83 14.63 -1.81
CA GLY A 72 4.95 13.42 -0.98
C GLY A 72 6.07 12.51 -1.48
N GLY A 73 6.95 12.07 -0.59
CA GLY A 73 8.11 11.20 -0.87
C GLY A 73 7.97 9.78 -0.30
N GLY A 74 6.73 9.31 -0.12
CA GLY A 74 6.45 7.89 0.16
C GLY A 74 6.56 7.02 -1.11
N PRO A 75 6.21 5.72 -1.03
CA PRO A 75 6.37 4.79 -2.16
C PRO A 75 5.72 5.25 -3.47
N ALA A 76 4.54 5.88 -3.40
CA ALA A 76 3.87 6.43 -4.59
C ALA A 76 4.66 7.57 -5.23
N GLY A 77 5.04 8.57 -4.44
CA GLY A 77 5.73 9.75 -4.96
C GLY A 77 7.14 9.44 -5.40
N ALA A 78 7.90 8.67 -4.62
CA ALA A 78 9.24 8.25 -5.01
C ALA A 78 9.24 7.45 -6.33
N SER A 79 8.27 6.55 -6.52
CA SER A 79 8.13 5.80 -7.77
C SER A 79 7.78 6.68 -8.97
N ALA A 80 6.93 7.70 -8.77
CA ALA A 80 6.60 8.64 -9.83
C ALA A 80 7.80 9.55 -10.16
N ALA A 81 8.45 10.10 -9.13
CA ALA A 81 9.59 10.99 -9.25
C ALA A 81 10.77 10.33 -9.95
N GLU A 82 11.04 9.05 -9.66
CA GLU A 82 12.07 8.27 -10.36
C GLU A 82 11.85 8.26 -11.88
N ILE A 83 10.63 7.93 -12.34
CA ILE A 83 10.31 7.87 -13.77
C ILE A 83 10.45 9.24 -14.44
N PHE A 84 9.97 10.31 -13.80
CA PHE A 84 10.14 11.65 -14.39
C PHE A 84 11.61 12.07 -14.43
N ALA A 85 12.38 11.78 -13.37
CA ALA A 85 13.79 12.11 -13.29
C ALA A 85 14.65 11.37 -14.32
N GLU A 86 14.31 10.12 -14.65
CA GLU A 86 14.94 9.38 -15.75
C GLU A 86 14.79 10.06 -17.13
N ASN A 87 13.89 11.04 -17.24
CA ASN A 87 13.62 11.82 -18.45
C ASN A 87 13.99 13.30 -18.25
N GLY A 88 15.12 13.54 -17.57
CA GLY A 88 15.63 14.88 -17.22
C GLY A 88 16.00 15.79 -18.40
N ASP A 89 16.03 15.27 -19.63
CA ASP A 89 16.14 16.03 -20.88
C ASP A 89 14.82 16.74 -21.26
N MET A 90 13.69 16.22 -20.79
CA MET A 90 12.36 16.77 -21.03
C MET A 90 11.71 17.37 -19.78
N VAL A 91 11.98 16.80 -18.59
CA VAL A 91 11.29 17.13 -17.34
C VAL A 91 12.26 17.42 -16.20
N GLU A 92 12.16 18.61 -15.61
CA GLU A 92 12.73 18.91 -14.29
C GLU A 92 11.77 18.42 -13.20
N THR A 93 12.25 17.53 -12.33
CA THR A 93 11.41 16.87 -11.32
C THR A 93 11.71 17.40 -9.92
N PHE A 94 10.69 17.91 -9.24
CA PHE A 94 10.76 18.32 -7.84
C PHE A 94 9.98 17.34 -6.95
N MET A 95 10.63 16.69 -6.00
CA MET A 95 9.97 15.82 -5.03
C MET A 95 9.93 16.51 -3.66
N VAL A 96 8.74 16.88 -3.20
CA VAL A 96 8.55 17.60 -1.92
C VAL A 96 8.11 16.61 -0.84
N GLU A 97 8.91 16.40 0.19
CA GLU A 97 8.56 15.57 1.35
C GLU A 97 8.73 16.35 2.65
N ARG A 98 7.73 16.27 3.52
CA ARG A 98 7.70 17.03 4.78
C ARG A 98 8.61 16.42 5.84
N LYS A 99 8.68 15.09 5.89
CA LYS A 99 9.37 14.34 6.94
C LYS A 99 10.31 13.33 6.30
N MET A 100 11.51 13.76 5.92
CA MET A 100 12.53 12.90 5.33
C MET A 100 13.02 11.81 6.29
N ASP A 101 12.90 12.05 7.59
CA ASP A 101 13.36 11.20 8.71
C ASP A 101 12.26 10.30 9.31
N ASN A 102 11.04 10.36 8.77
CA ASN A 102 9.90 9.65 9.32
C ASN A 102 9.09 9.00 8.20
N CYS A 103 8.24 8.06 8.57
CA CYS A 103 7.36 7.37 7.64
C CYS A 103 5.95 7.28 8.20
N LYS A 104 4.96 7.04 7.32
CA LYS A 104 3.62 6.70 7.82
C LYS A 104 3.66 5.36 8.56
N PRO A 105 2.95 5.23 9.70
CA PRO A 105 2.79 3.94 10.39
C PRO A 105 2.23 2.87 9.45
N CYS A 106 2.77 1.66 9.52
CA CYS A 106 2.38 0.58 8.61
C CYS A 106 2.82 -0.79 9.14
N GLY A 107 2.03 -1.81 8.81
CA GLY A 107 2.41 -3.21 9.02
C GLY A 107 3.56 -3.68 8.14
N GLY A 108 3.89 -2.97 7.05
CA GLY A 108 5.11 -3.15 6.25
C GLY A 108 5.20 -4.43 5.42
N ALA A 109 4.10 -5.15 5.25
CA ALA A 109 4.02 -6.31 4.36
C ALA A 109 3.98 -5.86 2.89
N ILE A 110 4.79 -6.48 2.04
CA ILE A 110 4.83 -6.26 0.59
C ILE A 110 4.75 -7.61 -0.15
N PRO A 111 4.08 -7.65 -1.31
CA PRO A 111 3.98 -8.85 -2.12
C PRO A 111 5.30 -9.12 -2.87
N LEU A 112 5.51 -10.38 -3.28
CA LEU A 112 6.71 -10.78 -4.01
C LEU A 112 6.91 -10.00 -5.31
N CYS A 113 5.82 -9.76 -6.07
CA CYS A 113 5.91 -8.98 -7.31
C CYS A 113 6.46 -7.57 -7.08
N MET A 114 6.26 -6.97 -5.91
CA MET A 114 6.83 -5.65 -5.61
C MET A 114 8.35 -5.71 -5.51
N VAL A 115 8.91 -6.77 -4.92
CA VAL A 115 10.36 -6.95 -4.79
C VAL A 115 11.01 -6.97 -6.17
N GLU A 116 10.42 -7.74 -7.09
CA GLU A 116 10.91 -7.87 -8.47
C GLU A 116 10.65 -6.62 -9.30
N GLU A 117 9.41 -6.14 -9.38
CA GLU A 117 9.03 -5.00 -10.21
C GLU A 117 9.79 -3.73 -9.82
N PHE A 118 10.06 -3.54 -8.52
CA PHE A 118 10.76 -2.36 -8.01
C PHE A 118 12.24 -2.63 -7.76
N ASN A 119 12.81 -3.75 -8.19
CA ASN A 119 14.23 -4.07 -8.01
C ASN A 119 14.71 -3.81 -6.57
N LEU A 120 13.93 -4.27 -5.58
CA LEU A 120 14.26 -4.06 -4.17
C LEU A 120 15.38 -5.03 -3.78
N PRO A 121 16.52 -4.54 -3.27
CA PRO A 121 17.58 -5.43 -2.83
C PRO A 121 17.16 -6.18 -1.55
N GLU A 122 17.74 -7.36 -1.33
CA GLU A 122 17.31 -8.26 -0.26
C GLU A 122 17.36 -7.62 1.13
N ASN A 123 18.31 -6.71 1.37
CA ASN A 123 18.46 -6.02 2.65
C ASN A 123 17.35 -5.01 2.98
N ILE A 124 16.47 -4.69 2.02
CA ILE A 124 15.25 -3.89 2.27
C ILE A 124 14.16 -4.76 2.91
N VAL A 125 14.20 -6.07 2.69
CA VAL A 125 13.26 -7.04 3.25
C VAL A 125 13.84 -7.59 4.56
N ASP A 126 13.37 -7.05 5.69
CA ASP A 126 13.83 -7.44 7.03
C ASP A 126 13.47 -8.90 7.38
N ARG A 127 12.29 -9.38 6.94
CA ARG A 127 11.83 -10.77 7.12
C ARG A 127 11.11 -11.30 5.90
N LYS A 128 11.27 -12.60 5.63
CA LYS A 128 10.58 -13.34 4.57
C LYS A 128 9.53 -14.24 5.23
N VAL A 129 8.30 -13.76 5.35
CA VAL A 129 7.21 -14.49 6.00
C VAL A 129 6.66 -15.54 5.04
N ARG A 130 6.68 -16.81 5.46
CA ARG A 130 6.17 -17.97 4.72
C ARG A 130 5.00 -18.66 5.41
N LYS A 131 4.69 -18.23 6.63
CA LYS A 131 3.59 -18.77 7.43
C LYS A 131 2.75 -17.62 7.96
N MET A 132 1.44 -17.74 7.84
CA MET A 132 0.48 -16.84 8.46
C MET A 132 -0.40 -17.67 9.38
N LYS A 133 -0.60 -17.22 10.63
CA LYS A 133 -1.67 -17.77 11.48
C LYS A 133 -2.90 -16.91 11.35
N MET A 134 -4.00 -17.55 10.94
CA MET A 134 -5.34 -16.97 10.97
C MET A 134 -6.01 -17.38 12.27
N ILE A 135 -6.41 -16.41 13.09
CA ILE A 135 -6.87 -16.66 14.46
C ILE A 135 -8.31 -16.12 14.59
N SER A 136 -9.25 -17.04 14.87
CA SER A 136 -10.69 -16.77 14.85
C SER A 136 -11.21 -16.14 16.15
N PRO A 137 -12.48 -15.68 16.22
CA PRO A 137 -13.07 -15.15 17.45
C PRO A 137 -12.99 -16.11 18.65
N SER A 138 -13.12 -17.41 18.42
CA SER A 138 -12.99 -18.47 19.45
C SER A 138 -11.55 -18.88 19.76
N ASN A 139 -10.55 -18.17 19.20
CA ASN A 139 -9.12 -18.50 19.27
C ASN A 139 -8.73 -19.81 18.57
N ARG A 140 -9.52 -20.28 17.60
CA ARG A 140 -9.04 -21.32 16.70
C ARG A 140 -7.93 -20.75 15.82
N GLU A 141 -6.81 -21.45 15.75
CA GLU A 141 -5.69 -21.11 14.88
C GLU A 141 -5.67 -22.00 13.63
N VAL A 142 -5.46 -21.38 12.47
CA VAL A 142 -5.25 -22.08 11.19
C VAL A 142 -3.95 -21.59 10.58
N ASP A 143 -3.08 -22.55 10.21
CA ASP A 143 -1.82 -22.26 9.55
C ASP A 143 -2.02 -22.11 8.03
N VAL A 144 -1.54 -20.99 7.51
CA VAL A 144 -1.66 -20.57 6.12
C VAL A 144 -0.26 -20.40 5.53
N GLY A 145 0.01 -20.98 4.36
CA GLY A 145 1.32 -20.91 3.69
C GLY A 145 1.84 -22.26 3.16
N LYS A 146 1.12 -23.37 3.38
CA LYS A 146 1.53 -24.71 2.91
C LYS A 146 1.58 -24.85 1.38
N THR A 147 0.90 -23.96 0.67
CA THR A 147 0.86 -23.95 -0.81
C THR A 147 1.95 -23.07 -1.43
N LEU A 148 2.73 -22.35 -0.63
CA LEU A 148 3.79 -21.49 -1.14
C LEU A 148 4.93 -22.30 -1.75
N LEU A 149 5.44 -21.83 -2.87
CA LEU A 149 6.65 -22.36 -3.47
C LEU A 149 7.88 -21.96 -2.63
N PRO A 150 9.00 -22.71 -2.68
CA PRO A 150 10.16 -22.44 -1.83
C PRO A 150 10.75 -21.01 -1.92
N HIS A 151 10.63 -20.38 -3.09
CA HIS A 151 11.11 -19.02 -3.35
C HIS A 151 10.08 -17.93 -2.99
N GLU A 152 8.84 -18.30 -2.71
CA GLU A 152 7.76 -17.36 -2.39
C GLU A 152 7.76 -16.97 -0.92
N TYR A 153 7.45 -15.70 -0.66
CA TYR A 153 7.32 -15.14 0.67
C TYR A 153 6.58 -13.80 0.62
N ILE A 154 6.02 -13.39 1.77
CA ILE A 154 5.60 -12.01 2.02
C ILE A 154 6.80 -11.26 2.58
N GLY A 155 7.21 -10.18 1.93
CA GLY A 155 8.32 -9.35 2.39
C GLY A 155 7.85 -8.45 3.53
N MET A 156 8.55 -8.48 4.67
CA MET A 156 8.30 -7.56 5.77
C MET A 156 9.38 -6.49 5.80
N THR A 157 8.97 -5.23 5.70
CA THR A 157 9.87 -4.08 5.61
C THR A 157 9.63 -3.10 6.77
N ARG A 158 10.68 -2.37 7.14
CA ARG A 158 10.58 -1.08 7.81
C ARG A 158 10.34 0.02 6.79
N ARG A 159 9.31 0.83 7.02
CA ARG A 159 8.92 1.88 6.08
C ARG A 159 9.93 3.01 6.00
N GLU A 160 10.62 3.32 7.10
CA GLU A 160 11.73 4.25 7.10
C GLU A 160 12.89 3.82 6.18
N VAL A 161 13.14 2.51 6.03
CA VAL A 161 14.19 1.96 5.16
C VAL A 161 13.71 1.89 3.72
N LEU A 162 12.53 1.30 3.48
CA LEU A 162 11.94 1.18 2.14
C LEU A 162 11.71 2.55 1.50
N ASP A 163 11.05 3.47 2.21
CA ASP A 163 10.71 4.78 1.65
C ASP A 163 11.99 5.57 1.35
N LYS A 164 13.01 5.48 2.23
CA LYS A 164 14.30 6.14 1.99
C LYS A 164 14.99 5.57 0.75
N PHE A 165 15.08 4.25 0.62
CA PHE A 165 15.66 3.60 -0.56
C PHE A 165 15.00 4.09 -1.86
N MET A 166 13.66 4.15 -1.90
CA MET A 166 12.95 4.61 -3.09
C MET A 166 13.19 6.10 -3.36
N ARG A 167 13.23 6.95 -2.33
CA ARG A 167 13.54 8.38 -2.48
C ARG A 167 14.97 8.61 -2.98
N ASP A 168 15.95 7.93 -2.37
CA ASP A 168 17.35 8.03 -2.75
C ASP A 168 17.52 7.67 -4.23
N ARG A 169 16.86 6.59 -4.69
CA ARG A 169 16.87 6.19 -6.09
C ARG A 169 16.29 7.26 -7.01
N ALA A 170 15.17 7.89 -6.65
CA ALA A 170 14.63 9.01 -7.44
C ALA A 170 15.62 10.20 -7.53
N VAL A 171 16.31 10.52 -6.43
CA VAL A 171 17.34 11.57 -6.39
C VAL A 171 18.56 11.20 -7.24
N GLU A 172 19.02 9.95 -7.18
CA GLU A 172 20.10 9.43 -8.02
C GLU A 172 19.79 9.55 -9.53
N LYS A 173 18.51 9.47 -9.91
CA LYS A 173 18.05 9.69 -11.29
C LYS A 173 17.91 11.17 -11.66
N GLY A 174 18.04 12.09 -10.72
CA GLY A 174 18.00 13.54 -10.97
C GLY A 174 16.81 14.28 -10.38
N ALA A 175 15.96 13.65 -9.55
CA ALA A 175 14.90 14.36 -8.86
C ALA A 175 15.50 15.34 -7.82
N VAL A 176 15.03 16.59 -7.83
CA VAL A 176 15.37 17.58 -6.81
C VAL A 176 14.48 17.34 -5.59
N ALA A 177 15.05 16.76 -4.54
CA ALA A 177 14.36 16.60 -3.26
C ALA A 177 14.30 17.93 -2.51
N ILE A 178 13.10 18.29 -2.04
CA ILE A 178 12.85 19.45 -1.19
C ILE A 178 12.26 18.95 0.13
N ASN A 179 12.95 19.19 1.24
CA ASN A 179 12.37 18.92 2.55
C ASN A 179 11.36 20.03 2.90
N GLY A 180 10.07 19.84 2.64
CA GLY A 180 9.09 20.90 2.85
C GLY A 180 7.65 20.44 3.06
N LEU A 181 6.86 21.30 3.70
CA LEU A 181 5.42 21.11 3.86
C LEU A 181 4.66 21.96 2.83
N VAL A 182 3.98 21.30 1.90
CA VAL A 182 3.01 21.99 1.03
C VAL A 182 1.79 22.42 1.83
N THR A 183 1.43 23.70 1.72
CA THR A 183 0.31 24.31 2.44
C THR A 183 -0.88 24.57 1.52
N LYS A 184 -0.63 24.90 0.25
CA LYS A 184 -1.66 25.22 -0.75
C LYS A 184 -1.14 24.96 -2.16
N VAL A 185 -2.04 24.62 -3.08
CA VAL A 185 -1.80 24.67 -4.53
C VAL A 185 -2.82 25.61 -5.16
N ASP A 186 -2.35 26.57 -5.95
CA ASP A 186 -3.17 27.41 -6.81
C ASP A 186 -3.23 26.82 -8.22
N LEU A 187 -4.45 26.74 -8.75
CA LEU A 187 -4.72 26.22 -10.08
C LEU A 187 -4.69 27.38 -11.09
N PRO A 188 -4.21 27.16 -12.31
CA PRO A 188 -4.28 28.17 -13.36
C PRO A 188 -5.74 28.41 -13.80
N GLU A 189 -6.01 29.60 -14.34
CA GLU A 189 -7.32 29.94 -14.93
C GLU A 189 -7.65 29.06 -16.15
N SER A 190 -6.62 28.70 -16.93
CA SER A 190 -6.71 27.72 -18.01
C SER A 190 -5.82 26.53 -17.71
N SER A 191 -6.44 25.35 -17.62
CA SER A 191 -5.75 24.08 -17.38
C SER A 191 -4.80 23.69 -18.50
N ASP A 192 -4.93 24.28 -19.71
CA ASP A 192 -4.23 23.82 -20.91
C ASP A 192 -2.90 24.55 -21.12
N SER A 193 -2.76 25.77 -20.61
CA SER A 193 -1.56 26.59 -20.82
C SER A 193 -0.96 27.23 -19.56
N GLY A 194 -1.69 27.29 -18.44
CA GLY A 194 -1.19 27.94 -17.22
C GLY A 194 -0.37 27.02 -16.31
N ARG A 195 0.50 27.61 -15.50
CA ARG A 195 1.27 26.91 -14.47
C ARG A 195 0.52 26.82 -13.15
N TYR A 196 0.79 25.77 -12.41
CA TYR A 196 0.34 25.59 -11.03
C TYR A 196 1.36 26.25 -10.09
N VAL A 197 0.87 26.91 -9.04
CA VAL A 197 1.73 27.49 -8.01
C VAL A 197 1.59 26.71 -6.72
N ILE A 198 2.67 26.08 -6.29
CA ILE A 198 2.74 25.33 -5.03
C ILE A 198 3.29 26.25 -3.96
N HIS A 199 2.54 26.43 -2.88
CA HIS A 199 2.99 27.12 -1.68
C HIS A 199 3.53 26.10 -0.70
N LEU A 200 4.77 26.27 -0.25
CA LEU A 200 5.41 25.38 0.70
C LEU A 200 6.17 26.13 1.78
N LYS A 201 6.32 25.47 2.93
CA LYS A 201 7.36 25.80 3.92
C LYS A 201 8.56 24.92 3.67
N ASN A 202 9.64 25.50 3.13
CA ASN A 202 10.89 24.82 2.86
C ASN A 202 11.71 24.76 4.16
N PHE A 203 11.97 23.55 4.66
CA PHE A 203 12.72 23.33 5.90
C PHE A 203 14.24 23.22 5.68
N ASP A 204 14.70 23.11 4.43
CA ASP A 204 16.14 23.18 4.09
C ASP A 204 16.67 24.62 4.20
N LYS A 205 15.76 25.60 4.19
CA LYS A 205 16.05 27.03 4.29
C LYS A 205 15.41 27.57 5.56
N GLY A 206 16.24 28.03 6.51
CA GLY A 206 15.80 28.65 7.76
C GLY A 206 16.36 27.98 9.02
N ASP A 207 16.05 28.55 10.19
CA ASP A 207 16.40 27.97 11.48
C ASP A 207 15.65 26.66 11.73
N LYS A 208 16.29 25.71 12.43
CA LYS A 208 15.82 24.33 12.62
C LYS A 208 14.31 24.26 12.96
N GLY A 209 13.50 23.90 11.96
CA GLY A 209 12.10 23.50 12.12
C GLY A 209 11.03 24.55 11.82
N THR A 210 11.36 25.82 11.58
CA THR A 210 10.34 26.85 11.25
C THR A 210 10.00 26.88 9.75
N GLY A 211 11.03 26.71 8.91
CA GLY A 211 10.97 26.73 7.46
C GLY A 211 10.68 28.11 6.87
N VAL A 212 11.19 28.36 5.67
CA VAL A 212 10.91 29.58 4.90
C VAL A 212 9.75 29.33 3.95
N SER A 213 8.77 30.24 3.93
CA SER A 213 7.68 30.20 2.96
C SER A 213 8.20 30.50 1.57
N GLU A 214 7.95 29.61 0.62
CA GLU A 214 8.36 29.74 -0.78
C GLU A 214 7.23 29.29 -1.71
N THR A 215 7.32 29.72 -2.96
CA THR A 215 6.48 29.23 -4.05
C THR A 215 7.30 28.47 -5.07
N LEU A 216 6.69 27.45 -5.68
CA LEU A 216 7.24 26.68 -6.78
C LEU A 216 6.22 26.63 -7.92
N GLU A 217 6.57 27.19 -9.07
CA GLU A 217 5.76 27.10 -10.27
C GLU A 217 6.09 25.85 -11.08
N VAL A 218 5.07 25.06 -11.41
CA VAL A 218 5.23 23.84 -12.20
C VAL A 218 4.14 23.71 -13.26
N ASP A 219 4.43 22.91 -14.28
CA ASP A 219 3.49 22.67 -15.37
C ASP A 219 2.51 21.53 -15.04
N MET A 220 2.88 20.63 -14.13
CA MET A 220 2.11 19.45 -13.72
C MET A 220 2.40 19.04 -12.27
N ILE A 221 1.41 18.42 -11.62
CA ILE A 221 1.52 17.94 -10.23
C ILE A 221 1.09 16.48 -10.12
N ILE A 222 1.92 15.67 -9.45
CA ILE A 222 1.53 14.36 -8.92
C ILE A 222 1.25 14.50 -7.43
N GLY A 223 -0.02 14.34 -7.04
CA GLY A 223 -0.43 14.32 -5.64
C GLY A 223 -0.22 12.95 -5.02
N ALA A 224 0.87 12.80 -4.25
CA ALA A 224 1.25 11.58 -3.53
C ALA A 224 1.34 11.81 -2.00
N ASP A 225 0.65 12.84 -1.50
CA ASP A 225 0.78 13.42 -0.15
C ASP A 225 -0.13 12.75 0.89
N GLY A 226 -0.42 11.47 0.65
CA GLY A 226 -1.05 10.59 1.61
C GLY A 226 -2.54 10.85 1.84
N ALA A 227 -3.08 10.21 2.87
CA ALA A 227 -4.51 10.22 3.15
C ALA A 227 -5.08 11.61 3.57
N ASN A 228 -4.22 12.56 3.92
CA ASN A 228 -4.60 13.93 4.32
C ASN A 228 -4.29 14.98 3.23
N SER A 229 -4.16 14.50 1.99
CA SER A 229 -3.71 15.24 0.80
C SER A 229 -4.20 16.69 0.75
N ARG A 230 -3.26 17.63 0.67
CA ARG A 230 -3.51 19.04 0.34
C ARG A 230 -3.77 19.22 -1.14
N VAL A 231 -3.07 18.46 -1.99
CA VAL A 231 -3.28 18.49 -3.44
C VAL A 231 -4.72 18.13 -3.80
N ALA A 232 -5.24 17.04 -3.24
CA ALA A 232 -6.62 16.60 -3.43
C ALA A 232 -7.64 17.66 -2.98
N LYS A 233 -7.36 18.37 -1.88
CA LYS A 233 -8.21 19.46 -1.40
C LYS A 233 -8.21 20.66 -2.34
N SER A 234 -7.03 21.07 -2.83
CA SER A 234 -6.89 22.19 -3.76
C SER A 234 -7.65 21.97 -5.07
N ILE A 235 -7.69 20.74 -5.58
CA ILE A 235 -8.40 20.42 -6.84
C ILE A 235 -9.88 20.05 -6.63
N GLY A 236 -10.40 20.11 -5.40
CA GLY A 236 -11.78 19.71 -5.11
C GLY A 236 -12.06 18.24 -5.45
N ALA A 237 -11.15 17.33 -5.07
CA ALA A 237 -11.18 15.91 -5.42
C ALA A 237 -12.35 15.10 -4.82
N GLY A 238 -13.08 15.70 -3.89
CA GLY A 238 -14.07 15.02 -3.05
C GLY A 238 -13.42 14.24 -1.91
N GLU A 239 -14.25 13.82 -0.95
CA GLU A 239 -13.83 13.04 0.22
C GLU A 239 -14.02 11.53 -0.03
N TYR A 240 -13.36 10.71 0.80
CA TYR A 240 -13.59 9.27 0.87
C TYR A 240 -13.79 8.83 2.33
N ASN A 241 -14.24 7.58 2.50
CA ASN A 241 -14.20 6.91 3.80
C ASN A 241 -12.83 6.29 4.06
N TYR A 242 -12.48 6.17 5.35
CA TYR A 242 -11.20 5.60 5.78
C TYR A 242 -11.34 4.83 7.09
N ALA A 243 -10.55 3.78 7.28
CA ALA A 243 -10.33 3.18 8.60
C ALA A 243 -9.31 4.02 9.38
N ILE A 244 -9.36 3.99 10.71
CA ILE A 244 -8.22 4.38 11.54
C ILE A 244 -7.48 3.10 11.89
N ALA A 245 -6.21 3.01 11.50
CA ALA A 245 -5.30 2.00 12.00
C ALA A 245 -4.50 2.54 13.19
N PHE A 246 -4.28 1.68 14.17
CA PHE A 246 -3.51 1.92 15.38
C PHE A 246 -2.52 0.78 15.56
N GLN A 247 -1.26 1.09 15.86
CA GLN A 247 -0.20 0.10 15.97
C GLN A 247 0.78 0.48 17.06
N GLU A 248 1.29 -0.54 17.73
CA GLU A 248 2.42 -0.48 18.65
C GLU A 248 3.60 -1.23 18.04
N ARG A 249 4.80 -0.62 18.09
CA ARG A 249 6.06 -1.32 17.83
C ARG A 249 6.55 -1.88 19.16
N ILE A 250 6.68 -3.19 19.27
CA ILE A 250 7.06 -3.87 20.52
C ILE A 250 8.31 -4.69 20.26
N LYS A 251 9.42 -4.31 20.90
CA LYS A 251 10.64 -5.12 20.92
C LYS A 251 10.40 -6.30 21.83
N ILE A 252 10.58 -7.51 21.33
CA ILE A 252 10.41 -8.74 22.14
C ILE A 252 11.75 -9.46 22.26
N PRO A 253 11.95 -10.31 23.29
CA PRO A 253 13.20 -11.05 23.46
C PRO A 253 13.51 -11.93 22.23
N ASP A 254 14.80 -12.18 21.98
CA ASP A 254 15.27 -12.97 20.81
C ASP A 254 14.64 -14.36 20.76
N GLU A 255 14.41 -14.99 21.92
CA GLU A 255 13.71 -16.28 22.03
C GLU A 255 12.29 -16.20 21.45
N GLN A 256 11.56 -15.11 21.72
CA GLN A 256 10.22 -14.91 21.19
C GLN A 256 10.24 -14.51 19.71
N MET A 257 11.28 -13.77 19.28
CA MET A 257 11.47 -13.47 17.86
C MET A 257 11.69 -14.71 16.99
N LYS A 258 12.24 -15.82 17.53
CA LYS A 258 12.36 -17.09 16.78
C LYS A 258 11.01 -17.61 16.28
N TYR A 259 9.95 -17.43 17.08
CA TYR A 259 8.60 -17.82 16.68
C TYR A 259 8.11 -17.03 15.45
N TYR A 260 8.52 -15.76 15.34
CA TYR A 260 8.15 -14.87 14.25
C TYR A 260 9.21 -14.79 13.13
N GLU A 261 10.16 -15.72 13.06
CA GLU A 261 11.24 -15.68 12.06
C GLU A 261 10.70 -15.70 10.62
N GLU A 262 9.70 -16.55 10.37
CA GLU A 262 8.98 -16.65 9.09
C GLU A 262 7.46 -16.58 9.24
N LEU A 263 6.97 -16.14 10.40
CA LEU A 263 5.56 -16.20 10.78
C LEU A 263 4.98 -14.82 11.05
N ALA A 264 3.78 -14.57 10.54
CA ALA A 264 2.93 -13.44 10.92
C ALA A 264 1.58 -13.95 11.45
N GLU A 265 0.88 -13.13 12.22
CA GLU A 265 -0.41 -13.48 12.78
C GLU A 265 -1.47 -12.45 12.40
N MET A 266 -2.67 -12.93 12.08
CA MET A 266 -3.85 -12.13 11.78
C MET A 266 -5.02 -12.62 12.62
N TYR A 267 -5.59 -11.70 13.39
CA TYR A 267 -6.66 -11.96 14.34
C TYR A 267 -7.95 -11.33 13.82
N VAL A 268 -9.01 -12.13 13.76
CA VAL A 268 -10.35 -11.67 13.46
C VAL A 268 -11.25 -11.88 14.67
N GLY A 269 -12.10 -10.90 14.94
CA GLY A 269 -13.04 -10.91 16.05
C GLY A 269 -13.49 -9.49 16.34
N ASP A 270 -14.75 -9.30 16.66
CA ASP A 270 -15.30 -7.99 16.98
C ASP A 270 -14.69 -7.35 18.25
N ASP A 271 -14.04 -8.17 19.08
CA ASP A 271 -13.27 -7.77 20.25
C ASP A 271 -11.94 -7.08 19.89
N VAL A 272 -11.30 -7.49 18.80
CA VAL A 272 -10.04 -6.91 18.32
C VAL A 272 -10.24 -5.96 17.14
N SER A 273 -11.29 -6.14 16.34
CA SER A 273 -11.72 -5.22 15.30
C SER A 273 -13.13 -5.58 14.76
N PRO A 274 -14.10 -4.65 14.83
CA PRO A 274 -15.48 -4.94 14.49
C PRO A 274 -15.78 -4.99 12.98
N ASP A 275 -14.86 -4.53 12.13
CA ASP A 275 -15.05 -4.36 10.69
C ASP A 275 -13.75 -4.51 9.88
N PHE A 276 -12.65 -4.84 10.57
CA PHE A 276 -11.33 -5.07 10.02
C PHE A 276 -10.68 -6.22 10.81
N TYR A 277 -9.36 -6.26 10.91
CA TYR A 277 -8.62 -7.26 11.66
C TYR A 277 -7.51 -6.63 12.50
N ALA A 278 -6.96 -7.41 13.42
CA ALA A 278 -5.75 -7.09 14.16
C ALA A 278 -4.58 -7.98 13.71
N TRP A 279 -3.36 -7.56 13.96
CA TRP A 279 -2.17 -8.23 13.44
C TRP A 279 -1.00 -8.23 14.42
N VAL A 280 -0.14 -9.23 14.29
CA VAL A 280 1.23 -9.24 14.84
C VAL A 280 2.19 -9.54 13.70
N PHE A 281 2.88 -8.51 13.23
CA PHE A 281 3.69 -8.54 12.02
C PHE A 281 5.17 -8.33 12.33
N PRO A 282 6.05 -9.30 12.01
CA PRO A 282 7.46 -9.17 12.36
C PRO A 282 8.21 -8.13 11.53
N LYS A 283 9.25 -7.62 12.17
CA LYS A 283 10.30 -6.77 11.62
C LYS A 283 11.65 -7.40 11.96
N TYR A 284 12.72 -6.63 11.84
CA TYR A 284 14.07 -7.14 12.09
C TYR A 284 14.30 -7.51 13.57
N ASP A 285 13.87 -6.68 14.54
CA ASP A 285 14.10 -6.92 15.99
C ASP A 285 12.85 -6.69 16.86
N HIS A 286 11.71 -6.46 16.24
CA HIS A 286 10.45 -6.16 16.93
C HIS A 286 9.27 -6.66 16.10
N VAL A 287 8.08 -6.59 16.69
CA VAL A 287 6.80 -6.83 16.00
C VAL A 287 5.97 -5.55 15.98
N GLY A 288 5.22 -5.36 14.90
CA GLY A 288 4.12 -4.41 14.85
C GLY A 288 2.84 -5.11 15.30
N VAL A 289 2.27 -4.66 16.42
CA VAL A 289 1.00 -5.16 16.97
C VAL A 289 -0.05 -4.08 16.77
N GLY A 290 -1.06 -4.34 15.95
CA GLY A 290 -2.02 -3.31 15.60
C GLY A 290 -3.41 -3.82 15.27
N THR A 291 -4.30 -2.86 15.09
CA THR A 291 -5.71 -3.06 14.72
C THR A 291 -6.21 -1.86 13.89
N GLY A 292 -7.37 -2.00 13.27
CA GLY A 292 -8.05 -0.89 12.62
C GLY A 292 -9.57 -0.96 12.75
N THR A 293 -10.25 0.17 12.50
CA THR A 293 -11.71 0.21 12.37
C THR A 293 -12.18 1.43 11.57
N VAL A 294 -13.24 1.26 10.79
CA VAL A 294 -14.01 2.33 10.17
C VAL A 294 -15.17 2.74 11.09
N ILE A 295 -15.89 1.78 11.66
CA ILE A 295 -17.20 1.98 12.29
C ILE A 295 -17.14 2.37 13.77
N ASN A 296 -16.08 2.06 14.52
CA ASN A 296 -16.00 2.39 15.96
C ASN A 296 -14.64 2.95 16.39
N ARG A 297 -14.22 4.04 15.73
CA ARG A 297 -12.92 4.68 15.94
C ARG A 297 -12.62 5.07 17.39
N PRO A 298 -13.57 5.57 18.21
CA PRO A 298 -13.26 5.95 19.59
C PRO A 298 -12.82 4.77 20.47
N ALA A 299 -13.27 3.54 20.16
CA ALA A 299 -12.89 2.33 20.86
C ALA A 299 -11.54 1.73 20.40
N ILE A 300 -10.80 2.39 19.50
CA ILE A 300 -9.56 1.84 18.92
C ILE A 300 -8.52 1.42 19.98
N LYS A 301 -8.47 2.10 21.14
CA LYS A 301 -7.59 1.73 22.25
C LYS A 301 -8.05 0.47 22.99
N GLU A 302 -9.35 0.23 23.07
CA GLU A 302 -9.92 -0.99 23.65
C GLU A 302 -9.57 -2.19 22.76
N TYR A 303 -9.72 -2.02 21.45
CA TYR A 303 -9.32 -3.01 20.44
C TYR A 303 -7.81 -3.29 20.48
N GLN A 304 -6.99 -2.25 20.59
CA GLN A 304 -5.54 -2.41 20.76
C GLN A 304 -5.21 -3.21 22.04
N LYS A 305 -5.90 -2.93 23.15
CA LYS A 305 -5.71 -3.70 24.38
C LYS A 305 -6.12 -5.16 24.18
N ALA A 306 -7.24 -5.42 23.52
CA ALA A 306 -7.71 -6.78 23.26
C ALA A 306 -6.68 -7.60 22.44
N ILE A 307 -6.09 -7.04 21.38
CA ILE A 307 -5.03 -7.75 20.64
C ILE A 307 -3.78 -7.97 21.50
N ARG A 308 -3.40 -7.00 22.34
CA ARG A 308 -2.30 -7.17 23.30
C ARG A 308 -2.55 -8.31 24.28
N ASP A 309 -3.77 -8.44 24.77
CA ASP A 309 -4.17 -9.50 25.69
C ASP A 309 -4.16 -10.87 24.98
N ARG A 310 -4.69 -10.95 23.74
CA ARG A 310 -4.71 -12.20 22.96
C ARG A 310 -3.32 -12.68 22.56
N ALA A 311 -2.39 -11.76 22.29
CA ALA A 311 -1.00 -12.08 21.95
C ALA A 311 -0.06 -12.10 23.18
N ALA A 312 -0.57 -12.00 24.41
CA ALA A 312 0.24 -11.73 25.61
C ALA A 312 1.37 -12.74 25.85
N GLU A 313 1.13 -14.03 25.56
CA GLU A 313 2.16 -15.07 25.70
C GLU A 313 3.32 -14.85 24.72
N ARG A 314 3.00 -14.53 23.46
CA ARG A 314 3.98 -14.27 22.39
C ARG A 314 4.73 -12.97 22.62
N LEU A 315 4.09 -11.98 23.24
CA LEU A 315 4.65 -10.67 23.56
C LEU A 315 5.31 -10.60 24.95
N ARG A 316 5.45 -11.72 25.65
CA ARG A 316 6.01 -11.76 27.01
C ARG A 316 7.43 -11.19 27.03
N GLY A 317 7.67 -10.27 27.98
CA GLY A 317 8.94 -9.55 28.09
C GLY A 317 9.12 -8.43 27.05
N GLY A 318 8.06 -8.08 26.33
CA GLY A 318 8.11 -7.04 25.30
C GLY A 318 8.18 -5.62 25.85
N GLU A 319 9.00 -4.78 25.21
CA GLU A 319 9.16 -3.35 25.47
C GLU A 319 8.43 -2.54 24.39
N LEU A 320 7.56 -1.62 24.81
CA LEU A 320 6.86 -0.73 23.89
C LEU A 320 7.81 0.36 23.38
N LEU A 321 8.16 0.32 22.10
CA LEU A 321 9.04 1.30 21.46
C LEU A 321 8.27 2.55 20.99
N LYS A 322 7.09 2.35 20.40
CA LYS A 322 6.35 3.41 19.73
C LYS A 322 4.87 3.08 19.62
N VAL A 323 4.03 4.11 19.75
CA VAL A 323 2.59 4.07 19.51
C VAL A 323 2.28 4.94 18.30
N GLU A 324 1.50 4.42 17.36
CA GLU A 324 1.30 5.03 16.06
C GLU A 324 -0.15 4.90 15.59
N ALA A 325 -0.66 5.91 14.88
CA ALA A 325 -1.99 5.85 14.27
C ALA A 325 -2.01 6.56 12.91
N HIS A 326 -2.79 6.03 11.96
CA HIS A 326 -2.93 6.62 10.63
C HIS A 326 -4.28 6.29 9.98
N PRO A 327 -4.89 7.23 9.23
CA PRO A 327 -6.05 6.91 8.39
C PRO A 327 -5.66 6.03 7.19
N ILE A 328 -6.49 5.04 6.88
CA ILE A 328 -6.37 4.14 5.74
C ILE A 328 -7.53 4.37 4.77
N PRO A 329 -7.31 4.98 3.59
CA PRO A 329 -8.36 5.33 2.66
C PRO A 329 -8.75 4.15 1.77
N GLU A 330 -9.82 3.45 2.14
CA GLU A 330 -10.28 2.19 1.54
C GLU A 330 -11.20 2.38 0.32
N HIS A 331 -11.26 3.59 -0.24
CA HIS A 331 -12.13 3.93 -1.35
C HIS A 331 -11.49 4.98 -2.25
N TYR A 332 -11.70 4.83 -3.56
CA TYR A 332 -11.31 5.82 -4.55
C TYR A 332 -11.94 7.18 -4.26
N ARG A 333 -11.16 8.25 -4.48
CA ARG A 333 -11.72 9.59 -4.53
C ARG A 333 -12.66 9.75 -5.74
N PRO A 334 -13.73 10.56 -5.62
CA PRO A 334 -14.60 10.90 -6.74
C PRO A 334 -13.85 11.46 -7.95
N LYS A 335 -12.84 12.31 -7.72
CA LYS A 335 -11.95 12.81 -8.77
C LYS A 335 -10.50 12.46 -8.43
N ARG A 336 -9.82 11.82 -9.36
CA ARG A 336 -8.40 11.41 -9.24
C ARG A 336 -7.49 12.15 -10.21
N VAL A 337 -8.07 12.83 -11.21
CA VAL A 337 -7.37 13.68 -12.17
C VAL A 337 -8.21 14.94 -12.38
N VAL A 338 -7.59 16.12 -12.29
CA VAL A 338 -8.18 17.44 -12.58
C VAL A 338 -7.10 18.32 -13.22
N GLY A 339 -7.33 18.84 -14.42
CA GLY A 339 -6.31 19.43 -15.27
C GLY A 339 -5.11 18.49 -15.44
N ARG A 340 -3.91 19.02 -15.22
CA ARG A 340 -2.64 18.28 -15.16
C ARG A 340 -2.24 17.91 -13.73
N VAL A 341 -3.23 17.67 -12.85
CA VAL A 341 -2.99 17.13 -11.51
C VAL A 341 -3.51 15.70 -11.46
N ALA A 342 -2.62 14.74 -11.16
CA ALA A 342 -2.98 13.33 -10.98
C ALA A 342 -2.71 12.88 -9.54
N LEU A 343 -3.69 12.26 -8.90
CA LEU A 343 -3.57 11.67 -7.56
C LEU A 343 -3.13 10.21 -7.66
N VAL A 344 -2.27 9.78 -6.73
CA VAL A 344 -1.73 8.42 -6.62
C VAL A 344 -1.72 7.93 -5.17
N GLY A 345 -1.63 6.61 -4.98
CA GLY A 345 -1.61 5.96 -3.66
C GLY A 345 -2.75 6.38 -2.74
N ASP A 346 -2.46 6.58 -1.45
CA ASP A 346 -3.44 6.99 -0.45
C ASP A 346 -4.15 8.31 -0.81
N ALA A 347 -3.49 9.22 -1.53
CA ALA A 347 -4.11 10.47 -1.97
C ALA A 347 -5.23 10.22 -2.99
N ALA A 348 -5.14 9.16 -3.80
CA ALA A 348 -6.21 8.70 -4.70
C ALA A 348 -7.21 7.73 -4.04
N GLY A 349 -6.90 7.20 -2.85
CA GLY A 349 -7.71 6.21 -2.15
C GLY A 349 -7.46 4.77 -2.60
N TYR A 350 -6.21 4.45 -2.97
CA TYR A 350 -5.81 3.15 -3.51
C TYR A 350 -5.35 2.14 -2.44
N VAL A 351 -6.01 2.14 -1.27
CA VAL A 351 -5.85 1.03 -0.32
C VAL A 351 -6.96 0.03 -0.55
N THR A 352 -6.63 -1.25 -0.64
CA THR A 352 -7.62 -2.30 -0.79
C THR A 352 -8.29 -2.64 0.53
N LYS A 353 -9.61 -2.81 0.46
CA LYS A 353 -10.42 -3.36 1.55
C LYS A 353 -10.04 -4.79 1.88
N CYS A 354 -10.53 -5.29 3.01
CA CYS A 354 -10.28 -6.63 3.54
C CYS A 354 -8.82 -6.91 3.95
N SER A 355 -7.83 -6.47 3.17
CA SER A 355 -6.39 -6.69 3.42
C SER A 355 -5.64 -5.45 3.90
N GLY A 356 -6.23 -4.24 3.83
CA GLY A 356 -5.58 -2.97 4.18
C GLY A 356 -4.30 -2.67 3.40
N GLU A 357 -4.08 -3.36 2.28
CA GLU A 357 -2.85 -3.26 1.54
C GLU A 357 -2.78 -1.97 0.72
N GLY A 358 -1.74 -1.18 0.94
CA GLY A 358 -1.54 0.07 0.23
C GLY A 358 -0.15 0.30 -0.35
N ILE A 359 0.90 -0.39 0.12
CA ILE A 359 2.28 -0.08 -0.29
C ILE A 359 2.48 -0.36 -1.79
N TYR A 360 2.13 -1.58 -2.23
CA TYR A 360 2.24 -1.96 -3.64
C TYR A 360 1.39 -1.05 -4.53
N PHE A 361 0.11 -0.87 -4.21
CA PHE A 361 -0.79 -0.03 -5.00
C PHE A 361 -0.36 1.45 -5.03
N ALA A 362 0.22 1.96 -3.94
CA ALA A 362 0.83 3.28 -3.91
C ALA A 362 2.01 3.37 -4.88
N ALA A 363 3.00 2.50 -4.74
CA ALA A 363 4.18 2.49 -5.62
C ALA A 363 3.79 2.28 -7.10
N LYS A 364 2.90 1.32 -7.36
CA LYS A 364 2.43 0.96 -8.70
C LYS A 364 1.64 2.08 -9.36
N SER A 365 0.72 2.72 -8.65
CA SER A 365 -0.02 3.87 -9.20
C SER A 365 0.88 5.06 -9.49
N GLY A 366 1.85 5.35 -8.63
CA GLY A 366 2.87 6.38 -8.86
C GLY A 366 3.66 6.15 -10.14
N ARG A 367 4.21 4.94 -10.27
CA ARG A 367 4.96 4.53 -11.47
C ARG A 367 4.09 4.57 -12.73
N MET A 368 2.92 3.94 -12.70
CA MET A 368 2.01 3.90 -13.85
C MET A 368 1.58 5.29 -14.30
N ALA A 369 1.27 6.19 -13.36
CA ALA A 369 0.92 7.58 -13.70
C ALA A 369 2.06 8.26 -14.46
N ALA A 370 3.29 8.17 -13.94
CA ALA A 370 4.46 8.78 -14.56
C ALA A 370 4.81 8.15 -15.91
N GLU A 371 4.77 6.82 -16.04
CA GLU A 371 5.03 6.11 -17.29
C GLU A 371 4.06 6.51 -18.40
N GLU A 372 2.77 6.56 -18.11
CA GLU A 372 1.73 6.90 -19.08
C GLU A 372 1.79 8.38 -19.48
N ILE A 373 2.01 9.27 -18.52
CA ILE A 373 2.21 10.72 -18.77
C ILE A 373 3.44 10.92 -19.66
N MET A 374 4.58 10.32 -19.32
CA MET A 374 5.80 10.42 -20.13
C MET A 374 5.62 9.81 -21.51
N GLY A 375 4.85 8.71 -21.63
CA GLY A 375 4.49 8.12 -22.91
C GLY A 375 3.76 9.10 -23.82
N VAL A 376 2.75 9.80 -23.29
CA VAL A 376 2.02 10.85 -24.03
C VAL A 376 2.94 12.02 -24.38
N MET A 377 3.76 12.49 -23.44
CA MET A 377 4.67 13.62 -23.68
C MET A 377 5.71 13.31 -24.75
N LYS A 378 6.30 12.11 -24.75
CA LYS A 378 7.25 11.68 -25.78
C LYS A 378 6.60 11.52 -27.15
N ALA A 379 5.37 10.99 -27.20
CA ALA A 379 4.65 10.79 -28.45
C ALA A 379 4.19 12.10 -29.10
N THR A 380 3.86 13.11 -28.28
CA THR A 380 3.23 14.36 -28.76
C THR A 380 4.16 15.57 -28.71
N GLY A 381 5.25 15.51 -27.95
CA GLY A 381 6.14 16.64 -27.70
C GLY A 381 5.55 17.75 -26.81
N ARG A 382 4.38 17.52 -26.19
CA ARG A 382 3.67 18.48 -25.33
C ARG A 382 3.18 17.86 -24.02
N LEU A 383 2.74 18.69 -23.08
CA LEU A 383 2.05 18.23 -21.87
C LEU A 383 0.73 17.52 -22.25
N PRO A 384 0.32 16.49 -21.49
CA PRO A 384 -0.95 15.83 -21.71
C PRO A 384 -2.11 16.71 -21.20
N THR A 385 -3.27 16.53 -21.82
CA THR A 385 -4.55 17.06 -21.35
C THR A 385 -5.10 16.22 -20.20
N GLU A 386 -6.07 16.76 -19.44
CA GLU A 386 -6.77 15.99 -18.39
C GLU A 386 -7.36 14.68 -18.93
N GLN A 387 -7.96 14.73 -20.13
CA GLN A 387 -8.60 13.58 -20.75
C GLN A 387 -7.58 12.51 -21.15
N GLU A 388 -6.42 12.90 -21.69
CA GLU A 388 -5.34 11.96 -22.02
C GLU A 388 -4.81 11.25 -20.77
N ILE A 389 -4.65 11.95 -19.63
CA ILE A 389 -4.24 11.31 -18.36
C ILE A 389 -5.32 10.32 -17.89
N LYS A 390 -6.61 10.65 -18.04
CA LYS A 390 -7.71 9.74 -17.70
C LYS A 390 -7.74 8.50 -18.60
N ASP A 391 -7.61 8.69 -19.91
CA ASP A 391 -7.72 7.61 -20.90
C ASP A 391 -6.52 6.67 -20.91
N THR A 392 -5.36 7.15 -20.45
CA THR A 392 -4.14 6.37 -20.30
C THR A 392 -4.01 5.82 -18.89
N TYR A 393 -3.48 6.60 -17.94
CA TYR A 393 -3.21 6.19 -16.56
C TYR A 393 -4.46 5.67 -15.85
N LEU A 394 -5.51 6.49 -15.73
CA LEU A 394 -6.63 6.14 -14.86
C LEU A 394 -7.37 4.90 -15.36
N LYS A 395 -7.68 4.87 -16.66
CA LYS A 395 -8.35 3.74 -17.31
C LYS A 395 -7.52 2.46 -17.26
N LYS A 396 -6.20 2.53 -17.45
CA LYS A 396 -5.32 1.35 -17.35
C LYS A 396 -5.23 0.84 -15.91
N TYR A 397 -5.11 1.73 -14.93
CA TYR A 397 -5.09 1.35 -13.51
C TYR A 397 -6.42 0.69 -13.09
N ASP A 398 -7.55 1.31 -13.43
CA ASP A 398 -8.88 0.78 -13.09
C ASP A 398 -9.15 -0.55 -13.79
N ARG A 399 -8.70 -0.72 -15.04
CA ARG A 399 -8.80 -2.00 -15.74
C ARG A 399 -7.94 -3.09 -15.10
N ALA A 400 -6.74 -2.74 -14.66
CA ALA A 400 -5.81 -3.70 -14.06
C ALA A 400 -6.26 -4.15 -12.67
N TYR A 401 -6.72 -3.21 -11.83
CA TYR A 401 -6.95 -3.47 -10.41
C TYR A 401 -8.39 -3.34 -9.96
N GLY A 402 -9.27 -2.64 -10.69
CA GLY A 402 -10.68 -2.47 -10.35
C GLY A 402 -11.39 -3.77 -9.95
N PRO A 403 -11.23 -4.89 -10.69
CA PRO A 403 -11.80 -6.18 -10.28
C PRO A 403 -11.33 -6.65 -8.90
N THR A 404 -10.04 -6.45 -8.58
CA THR A 404 -9.48 -6.79 -7.26
C THR A 404 -10.14 -5.97 -6.14
N TYR A 405 -10.33 -4.67 -6.33
CA TYR A 405 -11.03 -3.83 -5.33
C TYR A 405 -12.48 -4.28 -5.12
N THR A 406 -13.19 -4.62 -6.19
CA THR A 406 -14.58 -5.10 -6.11
C THR A 406 -14.69 -6.42 -5.35
N VAL A 407 -13.82 -7.39 -5.64
CA VAL A 407 -13.80 -8.68 -4.94
C VAL A 407 -13.52 -8.48 -3.46
N LEU A 408 -12.51 -7.69 -3.12
CA LEU A 408 -12.10 -7.47 -1.73
C LEU A 408 -13.15 -6.67 -0.92
N ASP A 409 -13.86 -5.71 -1.53
CA ASP A 409 -14.97 -5.01 -0.87
C ASP A 409 -16.11 -5.97 -0.52
N LEU A 410 -16.41 -6.92 -1.41
CA LEU A 410 -17.45 -7.90 -1.17
C LEU A 410 -17.03 -8.95 -0.14
N LEU A 411 -15.79 -9.43 -0.16
CA LEU A 411 -15.27 -10.32 0.88
C LEU A 411 -15.35 -9.66 2.26
N GLN A 412 -15.00 -8.38 2.38
CA GLN A 412 -15.15 -7.63 3.63
C GLN A 412 -16.62 -7.60 4.08
N LYS A 413 -17.55 -7.29 3.17
CA LYS A 413 -19.00 -7.24 3.45
C LYS A 413 -19.62 -8.58 3.83
N VAL A 414 -18.98 -9.70 3.51
CA VAL A 414 -19.45 -11.04 3.91
C VAL A 414 -18.82 -11.43 5.24
N PHE A 415 -17.49 -11.46 5.30
CA PHE A 415 -16.75 -12.12 6.39
C PHE A 415 -16.52 -11.25 7.62
N TYR A 416 -16.63 -9.92 7.51
CA TYR A 416 -16.39 -8.99 8.62
C TYR A 416 -17.68 -8.45 9.24
N THR A 417 -18.80 -9.15 9.03
CA THR A 417 -20.13 -8.71 9.50
C THR A 417 -20.41 -9.11 10.94
N ASN A 418 -20.05 -10.33 11.32
CA ASN A 418 -20.26 -10.90 12.65
C ASN A 418 -19.22 -12.00 12.92
N ASN A 419 -19.15 -12.46 14.17
CA ASN A 419 -18.20 -13.48 14.60
C ASN A 419 -18.43 -14.83 13.90
N ALA A 420 -19.68 -15.21 13.60
CA ALA A 420 -19.96 -16.43 12.84
C ALA A 420 -19.35 -16.41 11.42
N ALA A 421 -19.42 -15.27 10.74
CA ALA A 421 -18.79 -15.09 9.44
C ALA A 421 -17.26 -15.09 9.54
N ARG A 422 -16.69 -14.52 10.61
CA ARG A 422 -15.24 -14.55 10.86
C ARG A 422 -14.72 -15.95 11.17
N GLU A 423 -15.48 -16.75 11.92
CA GLU A 423 -15.17 -18.16 12.12
C GLU A 423 -15.12 -18.90 10.79
N ALA A 424 -16.15 -18.72 9.96
CA ALA A 424 -16.21 -19.33 8.63
C ALA A 424 -15.03 -18.89 7.75
N PHE A 425 -14.62 -17.63 7.83
CA PHE A 425 -13.45 -17.12 7.11
C PHE A 425 -12.17 -17.85 7.52
N VAL A 426 -11.91 -17.98 8.83
CA VAL A 426 -10.72 -18.70 9.32
C VAL A 426 -10.78 -20.19 8.96
N GLU A 427 -11.96 -20.81 9.03
CA GLU A 427 -12.14 -22.19 8.59
C GLU A 427 -11.82 -22.38 7.10
N LEU A 428 -12.27 -21.46 6.24
CA LEU A 428 -11.97 -21.50 4.81
C LEU A 428 -10.48 -21.32 4.52
N CYS A 429 -9.74 -20.57 5.34
CA CYS A 429 -8.30 -20.43 5.18
C CYS A 429 -7.53 -21.75 5.39
N GLU A 430 -8.13 -22.80 5.93
CA GLU A 430 -7.48 -24.11 6.09
C GLU A 430 -7.41 -24.89 4.77
N ASP A 431 -8.29 -24.58 3.83
CA ASP A 431 -8.42 -25.27 2.55
C ASP A 431 -7.27 -24.93 1.59
N ASP A 432 -6.62 -25.96 1.04
CA ASP A 432 -5.46 -25.81 0.14
C ASP A 432 -5.77 -24.98 -1.10
N TYR A 433 -6.97 -25.13 -1.69
CA TYR A 433 -7.37 -24.36 -2.86
C TYR A 433 -7.53 -22.88 -2.50
N VAL A 434 -8.17 -22.59 -1.38
CA VAL A 434 -8.32 -21.21 -0.86
C VAL A 434 -6.97 -20.57 -0.59
N GLN A 435 -6.05 -21.29 0.06
CA GLN A 435 -4.70 -20.77 0.33
C GLN A 435 -3.97 -20.46 -0.98
N LYS A 436 -3.99 -21.39 -1.94
CA LYS A 436 -3.34 -21.21 -3.25
C LYS A 436 -3.87 -19.98 -3.98
N VAL A 437 -5.19 -19.88 -4.17
CA VAL A 437 -5.80 -18.75 -4.89
C VAL A 437 -5.53 -17.43 -4.18
N THR A 438 -5.57 -17.40 -2.84
CA THR A 438 -5.31 -16.21 -2.04
C THR A 438 -3.86 -15.76 -2.17
N PHE A 439 -2.89 -16.66 -2.02
CA PHE A 439 -1.47 -16.32 -2.14
C PHE A 439 -1.07 -15.97 -3.56
N ASP A 440 -1.52 -16.71 -4.58
CA ASP A 440 -1.20 -16.38 -5.97
C ASP A 440 -1.73 -14.97 -6.32
N SER A 441 -2.96 -14.68 -5.90
CA SER A 441 -3.56 -13.36 -6.10
C SER A 441 -2.83 -12.27 -5.31
N TYR A 442 -2.39 -12.55 -4.08
CA TYR A 442 -1.68 -11.59 -3.26
C TYR A 442 -0.24 -11.36 -3.74
N LEU A 443 0.54 -12.40 -3.99
CA LEU A 443 1.97 -12.32 -4.31
C LEU A 443 2.22 -11.76 -5.71
N TYR A 444 1.34 -12.06 -6.67
CA TYR A 444 1.51 -11.68 -8.07
C TYR A 444 0.54 -10.60 -8.55
N LYS A 445 -0.46 -10.23 -7.73
CA LYS A 445 -1.47 -9.19 -8.03
C LYS A 445 -2.20 -9.43 -9.34
N LYS A 446 -2.41 -10.71 -9.65
CA LYS A 446 -3.22 -11.19 -10.77
C LYS A 446 -4.37 -11.99 -10.18
N VAL A 447 -5.61 -11.64 -10.53
CA VAL A 447 -6.77 -12.45 -10.14
C VAL A 447 -6.58 -13.85 -10.72
N GLN A 448 -6.44 -14.85 -9.85
CA GLN A 448 -6.38 -16.26 -10.23
C GLN A 448 -7.71 -16.94 -9.89
N GLY A 449 -8.05 -17.97 -10.65
CA GLY A 449 -9.31 -18.68 -10.58
C GLY A 449 -9.85 -18.90 -11.97
N ASN A 450 -9.51 -20.04 -12.58
CA ASN A 450 -10.05 -20.48 -13.86
C ASN A 450 -10.47 -21.97 -13.76
N ASP A 451 -10.84 -22.42 -12.56
CA ASP A 451 -11.32 -23.78 -12.32
C ASP A 451 -12.76 -23.74 -11.79
N PRO A 452 -13.77 -23.72 -12.70
CA PRO A 452 -15.17 -23.60 -12.33
C PRO A 452 -15.66 -24.67 -11.35
N LEU A 453 -15.07 -25.88 -11.36
CA LEU A 453 -15.46 -26.97 -10.46
C LEU A 453 -14.98 -26.71 -9.03
N SER A 454 -13.72 -26.27 -8.88
CA SER A 454 -13.17 -25.89 -7.57
C SER A 454 -13.86 -24.67 -6.99
N ASP A 455 -14.27 -23.72 -7.84
CA ASP A 455 -15.01 -22.52 -7.46
C ASP A 455 -16.43 -22.82 -6.96
N ILE A 456 -17.15 -23.74 -7.62
CA ILE A 456 -18.44 -24.25 -7.12
C ILE A 456 -18.26 -25.01 -5.81
N GLY A 457 -17.21 -25.82 -5.69
CA GLY A 457 -16.87 -26.51 -4.45
C GLY A 457 -16.62 -25.53 -3.30
N LEU A 458 -15.89 -24.44 -3.57
CA LEU A 458 -15.64 -23.37 -2.61
C LEU A 458 -16.93 -22.67 -2.17
N LEU A 459 -17.91 -22.49 -3.07
CA LEU A 459 -19.23 -21.96 -2.71
C LEU A 459 -19.95 -22.82 -1.68
N PHE A 460 -20.05 -24.13 -1.92
CA PHE A 460 -20.69 -25.04 -0.98
C PHE A 460 -19.94 -25.11 0.35
N LYS A 461 -18.60 -25.12 0.32
CA LYS A 461 -17.76 -25.05 1.53
C LYS A 461 -18.00 -23.75 2.30
N THR A 462 -18.14 -22.63 1.61
CA THR A 462 -18.43 -21.32 2.23
C THR A 462 -19.79 -21.34 2.94
N ILE A 463 -20.83 -21.85 2.28
CA ILE A 463 -22.17 -21.98 2.89
C ILE A 463 -22.11 -22.90 4.11
N GLY A 464 -21.46 -24.06 3.99
CA GLY A 464 -21.31 -25.01 5.09
C GLY A 464 -20.55 -24.41 6.29
N SER A 465 -19.48 -23.66 6.03
CA SER A 465 -18.68 -23.01 7.06
C SER A 465 -19.45 -21.88 7.74
N LEU A 466 -20.25 -21.11 7.00
CA LEU A 466 -21.14 -20.09 7.58
C LEU A 466 -22.20 -20.72 8.49
N ILE A 467 -22.80 -21.85 8.10
CA ILE A 467 -23.76 -22.57 8.94
C ILE A 467 -23.09 -23.06 10.22
N ARG A 468 -21.90 -23.66 10.09
CA ARG A 468 -21.10 -24.14 11.23
C ARG A 468 -20.68 -23.02 12.17
N GLY A 469 -20.17 -21.91 11.64
CA GLY A 469 -19.77 -20.73 12.42
C GLY A 469 -20.92 -20.19 13.27
N ASN A 470 -22.17 -20.21 12.78
CA ASN A 470 -23.34 -19.80 13.57
C ASN A 470 -23.63 -20.70 14.79
N VAL A 471 -23.07 -21.92 14.85
CA VAL A 471 -23.30 -22.85 15.96
C VAL A 471 -22.33 -22.61 17.12
N TYR A 472 -21.06 -22.28 16.82
CA TYR A 472 -20.00 -22.22 17.84
C TYR A 472 -19.34 -20.84 18.00
N ALA A 473 -19.65 -19.85 17.15
CA ALA A 473 -19.07 -18.53 17.30
C ALA A 473 -19.49 -17.88 18.64
N PRO A 474 -18.56 -17.14 19.28
CA PRO A 474 -18.94 -16.32 20.41
C PRO A 474 -19.98 -15.27 19.98
N PRO A 475 -20.93 -14.90 20.86
CA PRO A 475 -21.95 -13.92 20.52
C PRO A 475 -21.32 -12.57 20.19
N ASP A 476 -21.91 -11.86 19.21
CA ASP A 476 -21.46 -10.52 18.84
C ASP A 476 -21.68 -9.53 20.00
N LYS A 477 -20.69 -8.67 20.23
CA LYS A 477 -20.79 -7.55 21.14
C LYS A 477 -21.67 -6.47 20.53
N THR A 478 -22.45 -5.80 21.38
CA THR A 478 -23.18 -4.61 20.95
C THR A 478 -22.21 -3.46 20.74
N ILE A 479 -22.04 -3.03 19.49
CA ILE A 479 -21.17 -1.92 19.14
C ILE A 479 -21.97 -0.61 19.28
N SER A 480 -21.61 0.20 20.27
CA SER A 480 -22.10 1.58 20.36
C SER A 480 -21.33 2.44 19.37
N ASN A 481 -21.90 2.64 18.18
CA ASN A 481 -21.30 3.48 17.16
C ASN A 481 -21.69 4.96 17.39
N PRO A 482 -20.73 5.87 17.63
CA PRO A 482 -21.03 7.29 17.81
C PRO A 482 -21.66 7.91 16.55
N VAL A 483 -22.53 8.89 16.75
CA VAL A 483 -23.31 9.57 15.68
C VAL A 483 -22.42 10.04 14.51
N GLU A 484 -21.20 10.49 14.78
CA GLU A 484 -20.27 10.97 13.74
C GLU A 484 -19.77 9.85 12.81
N SER A 485 -19.51 8.66 13.35
CA SER A 485 -19.08 7.50 12.55
C SER A 485 -20.26 6.96 11.74
N LYS A 486 -21.50 7.01 12.26
CA LYS A 486 -22.73 6.71 11.50
C LYS A 486 -22.95 7.67 10.33
N LYS A 487 -22.71 8.99 10.49
CA LYS A 487 -22.85 9.98 9.41
C LYS A 487 -21.93 9.70 8.22
N ARG A 488 -20.71 9.21 8.49
CA ARG A 488 -19.71 8.86 7.45
C ARG A 488 -20.03 7.55 6.72
N LEU A 489 -20.65 6.59 7.41
CA LEU A 489 -21.13 5.36 6.80
C LEU A 489 -22.33 5.60 5.85
N GLY A 490 -23.14 6.64 6.11
CA GLY A 490 -24.30 6.99 5.28
C GLY A 490 -23.99 7.86 4.05
N SER A 491 -22.78 8.42 3.91
CA SER A 491 -22.44 9.34 2.81
C SER A 491 -21.93 8.67 1.53
N THR A 492 -22.05 7.35 1.39
CA THR A 492 -21.51 6.57 0.26
C THR A 492 -22.54 5.93 -0.67
N VAL A 493 -23.81 6.36 -0.64
CA VAL A 493 -24.76 6.00 -1.70
C VAL A 493 -24.83 7.16 -2.69
N PRO A 494 -24.16 7.10 -3.86
CA PRO A 494 -24.64 7.88 -4.99
C PRO A 494 -26.02 7.32 -5.37
N ALA A 495 -26.99 8.22 -5.57
CA ALA A 495 -28.29 7.88 -6.14
C ALA A 495 -28.15 7.25 -7.52
#